data_AF-A0A662M7H6-F1
#
_entry.id   AF-A0A662M7H6-F1
#
_cell.length_a   1.000
_cell.length_b   1.000
_cell.length_c   1.000
_cell.angle_alpha   90.00
_cell.angle_beta   90.00
_cell.angle_gamma   90.00
#
_symmetry.space_group_name_H-M   'P 1'
#
loop_
_entity.id
_entity.type
_entity.pdbx_description
1 polymer ?
#
loop_
_entity_poly.entity_id
_entity_poly.type
_entity_poly.pdbx_seq_one_letter_code
_entity_poly.pdbx_strand_id
1 'polypeptide(L)'
;MANMRSIKRAAQKPEKKPQEMKLLGLLAGRGTKQKMDQLDSYVAMVMKLIHNEEARPAVLEMLRADPDPMVSIPGAANTIGTKISKSITDRGAKAAQDVEIASFQFMVNDLAQLADSEQIYAEPVATEEKIGGLMQASMQKYIETGLASRSIDPIQLQRETEMLMNEQQKEVGMGYAPEGMPTEPTTQMAANQETDAAVYKERQKTEAAQDQVSALEGQPTETIQPANPQPPPNVVAQ
;
A
#
# COMPACT_ATOMS: atom_id res chain seq x y z
N MET A 1 -9.20 -59.88 -44.35
CA MET A 1 -9.95 -59.36 -43.18
C MET A 1 -8.99 -59.21 -42.02
N ALA A 2 -8.62 -57.97 -41.65
CA ALA A 2 -7.97 -57.67 -40.37
C ALA A 2 -8.34 -56.23 -39.99
N ASN A 3 -8.99 -56.11 -38.85
CA ASN A 3 -9.69 -54.94 -38.35
C ASN A 3 -8.78 -54.23 -37.34
N MET A 4 -8.11 -53.14 -37.73
CA MET A 4 -7.28 -52.34 -36.80
C MET A 4 -8.11 -51.19 -36.22
N ARG A 5 -8.41 -51.34 -34.92
CA ARG A 5 -9.18 -50.41 -34.09
C ARG A 5 -8.41 -49.11 -33.86
N SER A 6 -9.09 -48.00 -34.10
CA SER A 6 -8.67 -46.63 -33.76
C SER A 6 -8.53 -46.46 -32.23
N ILE A 7 -7.36 -46.01 -31.79
CA ILE A 7 -7.11 -45.60 -30.40
C ILE A 7 -7.62 -44.16 -30.25
N LYS A 8 -8.80 -43.98 -29.65
CA LYS A 8 -9.24 -42.69 -29.12
C LYS A 8 -8.45 -42.41 -27.83
N ARG A 9 -7.50 -41.47 -27.88
CA ARG A 9 -6.94 -40.86 -26.66
C ARG A 9 -8.02 -39.99 -26.04
N ALA A 10 -8.58 -40.44 -24.92
CA ALA A 10 -9.37 -39.58 -24.05
C ALA A 10 -8.41 -38.54 -23.44
N ALA A 11 -8.74 -37.27 -23.63
CA ALA A 11 -8.07 -36.16 -22.96
C ALA A 11 -8.26 -36.31 -21.45
N GLN A 12 -7.20 -36.63 -20.72
CA GLN A 12 -7.15 -36.48 -19.28
C GLN A 12 -7.35 -34.99 -18.96
N LYS A 13 -8.45 -34.67 -18.27
CA LYS A 13 -8.57 -33.37 -17.60
C LYS A 13 -7.44 -33.28 -16.57
N PRO A 14 -6.71 -32.16 -16.49
CA PRO A 14 -5.70 -31.98 -15.45
C PRO A 14 -6.39 -31.99 -14.09
N GLU A 15 -6.04 -32.95 -13.24
CA GLU A 15 -6.38 -32.94 -11.83
C GLU A 15 -5.68 -31.74 -11.18
N LYS A 16 -6.49 -30.77 -10.76
CA LYS A 16 -6.03 -29.62 -9.98
C LYS A 16 -5.46 -30.12 -8.65
N LYS A 17 -4.23 -29.73 -8.34
CA LYS A 17 -3.47 -30.22 -7.16
C LYS A 17 -4.23 -29.91 -5.85
N PRO A 18 -4.06 -30.72 -4.78
CA PRO A 18 -4.74 -30.50 -3.49
C PRO A 18 -4.53 -29.11 -2.86
N GLN A 19 -3.42 -28.44 -3.18
CA GLN A 19 -3.13 -27.08 -2.73
C GLN A 19 -4.02 -26.03 -3.42
N GLU A 20 -4.39 -26.24 -4.69
CA GLU A 20 -5.37 -25.39 -5.39
C GLU A 20 -6.77 -25.54 -4.79
N MET A 21 -7.11 -26.71 -4.24
CA MET A 21 -8.38 -26.93 -3.54
C MET A 21 -8.48 -26.20 -2.20
N LYS A 22 -7.36 -26.00 -1.48
CA LYS A 22 -7.37 -25.19 -0.24
C LYS A 22 -7.54 -23.70 -0.53
N LEU A 23 -6.90 -23.19 -1.60
CA LEU A 23 -7.11 -21.82 -2.07
C LEU A 23 -8.57 -21.58 -2.50
N LEU A 24 -9.19 -22.60 -3.12
CA LEU A 24 -10.61 -22.61 -3.48
C LEU A 24 -11.55 -22.45 -2.27
N GLY A 25 -11.15 -22.95 -1.10
CA GLY A 25 -11.92 -22.83 0.13
C GLY A 25 -11.98 -21.41 0.70
N LEU A 26 -10.88 -20.64 0.56
CA LEU A 26 -10.80 -19.24 1.00
C LEU A 26 -11.62 -18.28 0.12
N LEU A 27 -11.85 -18.63 -1.14
CA LEU A 27 -12.56 -17.80 -2.11
C LEU A 27 -14.06 -18.10 -2.19
N ALA A 28 -14.59 -19.02 -1.38
CA ALA A 28 -15.96 -19.56 -1.47
C ALA A 28 -17.05 -18.57 -1.00
N GLY A 29 -17.31 -17.53 -1.78
CA GLY A 29 -18.46 -16.63 -1.68
C GLY A 29 -19.01 -16.24 -3.05
N ARG A 30 -20.23 -15.69 -3.13
CA ARG A 30 -20.78 -15.11 -4.38
C ARG A 30 -19.74 -14.14 -4.98
N GLY A 31 -19.27 -14.42 -6.20
CA GLY A 31 -18.16 -13.69 -6.83
C GLY A 31 -16.89 -14.53 -7.07
N THR A 32 -16.87 -15.80 -6.66
CA THR A 32 -15.77 -16.77 -6.89
C THR A 32 -15.14 -16.70 -8.28
N LYS A 33 -15.94 -16.68 -9.35
CA LYS A 33 -15.39 -16.66 -10.71
C LYS A 33 -14.63 -15.36 -11.01
N GLN A 34 -15.20 -14.20 -10.66
CA GLN A 34 -14.55 -12.91 -10.86
C GLN A 34 -13.27 -12.78 -10.03
N LYS A 35 -13.28 -13.27 -8.79
CA LYS A 35 -12.09 -13.30 -7.93
C LYS A 35 -11.02 -14.27 -8.45
N MET A 36 -11.41 -15.41 -8.99
CA MET A 36 -10.49 -16.35 -9.65
C MET A 36 -9.88 -15.74 -10.92
N ASP A 37 -10.68 -15.08 -11.76
CA ASP A 37 -10.17 -14.38 -12.95
C ASP A 37 -9.21 -13.24 -12.55
N GLN A 38 -9.50 -12.53 -11.45
CA GLN A 38 -8.59 -11.53 -10.88
C GLN A 38 -7.30 -12.16 -10.34
N LEU A 39 -7.39 -13.29 -9.63
CA LEU A 39 -6.23 -14.02 -9.12
C LEU A 39 -5.35 -14.52 -10.26
N ASP A 40 -5.92 -15.15 -11.28
CA ASP A 40 -5.20 -15.63 -12.45
C ASP A 40 -4.48 -14.48 -13.16
N SER A 41 -5.14 -13.33 -13.32
CA SER A 41 -4.54 -12.12 -13.89
C SER A 41 -3.39 -11.59 -13.02
N TYR A 42 -3.59 -11.56 -11.70
CA TYR A 42 -2.58 -11.09 -10.74
C TYR A 42 -1.35 -12.00 -10.76
N VAL A 43 -1.55 -13.31 -10.65
CA VAL A 43 -0.46 -14.31 -10.72
C VAL A 43 0.27 -14.24 -12.05
N ALA A 44 -0.44 -14.04 -13.17
CA ALA A 44 0.21 -13.85 -14.47
C ALA A 44 1.10 -12.59 -14.51
N MET A 45 0.71 -11.50 -13.83
CA MET A 45 1.55 -10.30 -13.69
C MET A 45 2.77 -10.55 -12.79
N VAL A 46 2.60 -11.28 -11.69
CA VAL A 46 3.69 -11.70 -10.80
C VAL A 46 4.73 -12.51 -11.57
N MET A 47 4.28 -13.57 -12.24
CA MET A 47 5.15 -14.46 -13.03
C MET A 47 5.90 -13.68 -14.10
N LYS A 48 5.22 -12.77 -14.81
CA LYS A 48 5.87 -11.89 -15.78
C LYS A 48 6.93 -11.03 -15.13
N LEU A 49 6.69 -10.42 -13.97
CA LEU A 49 7.67 -9.56 -13.31
C LEU A 49 8.89 -10.33 -12.79
N ILE A 50 8.68 -11.50 -12.19
CA ILE A 50 9.77 -12.29 -11.60
C ILE A 50 10.66 -12.92 -12.69
N HIS A 51 10.06 -13.39 -13.78
CA HIS A 51 10.76 -14.15 -14.82
C HIS A 51 11.07 -13.36 -16.10
N ASN A 52 10.68 -12.09 -16.20
CA ASN A 52 11.04 -11.25 -17.35
C ASN A 52 12.52 -10.87 -17.31
N GLU A 53 13.21 -10.98 -18.45
CA GLU A 53 14.65 -10.73 -18.56
C GLU A 53 15.06 -9.30 -18.16
N GLU A 54 14.21 -8.30 -18.38
CA GLU A 54 14.49 -6.91 -18.04
C GLU A 54 14.28 -6.63 -16.54
N ALA A 55 13.27 -7.24 -15.92
CA ALA A 55 12.94 -7.04 -14.51
C ALA A 55 13.73 -7.96 -13.55
N ARG A 56 14.18 -9.12 -14.04
CA ARG A 56 14.89 -10.14 -13.25
C ARG A 56 16.12 -9.59 -12.51
N PRO A 57 17.00 -8.76 -13.10
CA PRO A 57 18.14 -8.20 -12.38
C PRO A 57 17.74 -7.42 -11.12
N ALA A 58 16.68 -6.60 -11.21
CA ALA A 58 16.17 -5.85 -10.07
C ALA A 58 15.56 -6.77 -9.00
N VAL A 59 14.91 -7.86 -9.40
CA VAL A 59 14.40 -8.88 -8.45
C VAL A 59 15.56 -9.57 -7.73
N LEU A 60 16.62 -9.93 -8.45
CA LEU A 60 17.80 -10.54 -7.84
C LEU A 60 18.54 -9.58 -6.92
N GLU A 61 18.57 -8.28 -7.24
CA GLU A 61 19.11 -7.25 -6.35
C GLU A 61 18.33 -7.18 -5.04
N MET A 62 16.99 -7.20 -5.11
CA MET A 62 16.14 -7.23 -3.91
C MET A 62 16.38 -8.48 -3.07
N LEU A 63 16.56 -9.65 -3.70
CA LEU A 63 16.84 -10.91 -3.00
C LEU A 63 18.24 -10.92 -2.37
N ARG A 64 19.22 -10.24 -2.99
CA ARG A 64 20.59 -10.11 -2.46
C ARG A 64 20.76 -8.98 -1.46
N ALA A 65 19.73 -8.16 -1.24
CA ALA A 65 19.80 -7.01 -0.34
C ALA A 65 20.06 -7.41 1.12
N ASP A 66 19.64 -8.63 1.51
CA ASP A 66 19.89 -9.18 2.83
C ASP A 66 20.27 -10.67 2.72
N PRO A 67 21.31 -11.13 3.43
CA PRO A 67 21.69 -12.55 3.45
C PRO A 67 20.66 -13.46 4.11
N ASP A 68 19.76 -12.93 4.96
CA ASP A 68 18.68 -13.69 5.58
C ASP A 68 17.46 -13.79 4.63
N PRO A 69 17.12 -15.01 4.15
CA PRO A 69 15.95 -15.21 3.30
C PRO A 69 14.64 -14.81 3.98
N MET A 70 14.56 -14.84 5.32
CA MET A 70 13.39 -14.41 6.09
C MET A 70 13.20 -12.88 6.08
N VAL A 71 14.18 -12.13 5.58
CA VAL A 71 14.12 -10.67 5.45
C VAL A 71 13.99 -10.26 3.98
N SER A 72 14.87 -10.77 3.12
CA SER A 72 14.95 -10.37 1.71
C SER A 72 13.79 -10.87 0.86
N ILE A 73 13.35 -12.13 1.01
CA ILE A 73 12.20 -12.67 0.25
C ILE A 73 10.91 -11.92 0.60
N PRO A 74 10.55 -11.75 1.89
CA PRO A 74 9.42 -10.90 2.27
C PRO A 74 9.51 -9.46 1.77
N GLY A 75 10.71 -8.87 1.77
CA GLY A 75 10.94 -7.53 1.23
C GLY A 75 10.71 -7.44 -0.28
N ALA A 76 11.25 -8.40 -1.05
CA ALA A 76 11.06 -8.49 -2.49
C ALA A 76 9.58 -8.74 -2.84
N ALA A 77 8.91 -9.66 -2.14
CA ALA A 77 7.50 -9.96 -2.34
C ALA A 77 6.63 -8.71 -2.12
N ASN A 78 6.85 -7.98 -1.02
CA ASN A 78 6.11 -6.75 -0.75
C ASN A 78 6.33 -5.66 -1.79
N THR A 79 7.56 -5.51 -2.25
CA THR A 79 7.89 -4.51 -3.29
C THR A 79 7.22 -4.84 -4.61
N ILE A 80 7.24 -6.11 -5.02
CA ILE A 80 6.60 -6.59 -6.25
C ILE A 80 5.08 -6.47 -6.13
N GLY A 81 4.48 -6.94 -5.03
CA GLY A 81 3.05 -6.83 -4.77
C GLY A 81 2.57 -5.38 -4.82
N THR A 82 3.28 -4.47 -4.17
CA THR A 82 2.97 -3.03 -4.20
C THR A 82 3.02 -2.47 -5.63
N LYS A 83 4.03 -2.83 -6.43
CA LYS A 83 4.13 -2.39 -7.84
C LYS A 83 2.96 -2.91 -8.67
N ILE A 84 2.56 -4.16 -8.47
CA ILE A 84 1.43 -4.76 -9.21
C ILE A 84 0.12 -4.10 -8.78
N SER A 85 -0.15 -3.98 -7.48
CA SER A 85 -1.35 -3.34 -6.97
C SER A 85 -1.47 -1.88 -7.42
N LYS A 86 -0.34 -1.15 -7.46
CA LYS A 86 -0.28 0.19 -8.05
C LYS A 86 -0.63 0.15 -9.54
N SER A 87 -0.03 -0.75 -10.32
CA SER A 87 -0.33 -0.86 -11.75
C SER A 87 -1.79 -1.23 -12.03
N ILE A 88 -2.45 -2.00 -11.15
CA ILE A 88 -3.88 -2.32 -11.26
C ILE A 88 -4.72 -1.08 -10.95
N THR A 89 -4.35 -0.35 -9.89
CA THR A 89 -4.99 0.90 -9.47
C THR A 89 -4.89 1.99 -10.54
N ASP A 90 -3.72 2.14 -11.16
CA ASP A 90 -3.48 3.09 -12.24
C ASP A 90 -4.34 2.80 -13.49
N ARG A 91 -4.82 1.56 -13.64
CA ARG A 91 -5.77 1.15 -14.70
C ARG A 91 -7.24 1.31 -14.28
N GLY A 92 -7.51 1.92 -13.14
CA GLY A 92 -8.86 2.16 -12.61
C GLY A 92 -9.52 0.95 -11.96
N ALA A 93 -8.77 -0.11 -11.66
CA ALA A 93 -9.27 -1.28 -10.96
C ALA A 93 -8.64 -1.39 -9.56
N LYS A 94 -9.32 -2.04 -8.61
CA LYS A 94 -8.72 -2.42 -7.33
C LYS A 94 -8.79 -3.93 -7.19
N ALA A 95 -7.66 -4.57 -6.91
CA ALA A 95 -7.65 -5.98 -6.56
C ALA A 95 -8.34 -6.16 -5.20
N ALA A 96 -9.13 -7.24 -5.06
CA ALA A 96 -9.68 -7.56 -3.76
C ALA A 96 -8.55 -8.01 -2.82
N GLN A 97 -8.61 -7.63 -1.54
CA GLN A 97 -7.55 -7.89 -0.57
C GLN A 97 -7.25 -9.39 -0.40
N ASP A 98 -8.26 -10.24 -0.48
CA ASP A 98 -8.11 -11.70 -0.46
C ASP A 98 -7.36 -12.23 -1.69
N VAL A 99 -7.53 -11.61 -2.85
CA VAL A 99 -6.76 -11.92 -4.07
C VAL A 99 -5.29 -11.52 -3.90
N GLU A 100 -5.03 -10.33 -3.35
CA GLU A 100 -3.67 -9.87 -3.07
C GLU A 100 -2.97 -10.84 -2.10
N ILE A 101 -3.62 -11.18 -0.98
CA ILE A 101 -3.08 -12.14 0.00
C ILE A 101 -2.84 -13.52 -0.62
N ALA A 102 -3.79 -14.04 -1.41
CA ALA A 102 -3.63 -15.33 -2.06
C ALA A 102 -2.47 -15.32 -3.07
N SER A 103 -2.23 -14.19 -3.73
CA SER A 103 -1.13 -14.05 -4.70
C SER A 103 0.26 -14.10 -4.07
N PHE A 104 0.40 -13.71 -2.79
CA PHE A 104 1.68 -13.80 -2.07
C PHE A 104 2.18 -15.24 -1.99
N GLN A 105 1.31 -16.24 -1.94
CA GLN A 105 1.73 -17.65 -1.89
C GLN A 105 2.52 -18.04 -3.12
N PHE A 106 2.05 -17.61 -4.30
CA PHE A 106 2.74 -17.85 -5.56
C PHE A 106 4.02 -17.04 -5.62
N MET A 107 3.95 -15.75 -5.28
CA MET A 107 5.09 -14.84 -5.32
C MET A 107 6.25 -15.30 -4.43
N VAL A 108 5.98 -15.67 -3.18
CA VAL A 108 6.99 -16.15 -2.23
C VAL A 108 7.61 -17.45 -2.71
N ASN A 109 6.79 -18.38 -3.21
CA ASN A 109 7.28 -19.62 -3.76
C ASN A 109 8.19 -19.39 -4.99
N ASP A 110 7.79 -18.54 -5.92
CA ASP A 110 8.58 -18.25 -7.12
C ASP A 110 9.88 -17.51 -6.79
N LEU A 111 9.85 -16.57 -5.84
CA LEU A 111 11.04 -15.88 -5.36
C LEU A 111 12.02 -16.83 -4.67
N ALA A 112 11.51 -17.76 -3.85
CA ALA A 112 12.33 -18.80 -3.22
C ALA A 112 12.96 -19.73 -4.28
N GLN A 113 12.19 -20.18 -5.26
CA GLN A 113 12.71 -21.01 -6.37
C GLN A 113 13.74 -20.26 -7.22
N LEU A 114 13.49 -18.98 -7.50
CA LEU A 114 14.44 -18.13 -8.21
C LEU A 114 15.75 -17.99 -7.41
N ALA A 115 15.66 -17.73 -6.11
CA ALA A 115 16.83 -17.60 -5.25
C ALA A 115 17.65 -18.89 -5.17
N ASP A 116 17.00 -20.05 -5.09
CA ASP A 116 17.65 -21.36 -5.11
C ASP A 116 18.33 -21.61 -6.47
N SER A 117 17.66 -21.28 -7.58
CA SER A 117 18.22 -21.45 -8.93
C SER A 117 19.45 -20.59 -9.18
N GLU A 118 19.52 -19.43 -8.53
CA GLU A 118 20.61 -18.46 -8.62
C GLU A 118 21.61 -18.60 -7.46
N GLN A 119 21.43 -19.62 -6.61
CA GLN A 119 22.29 -19.93 -5.46
C GLN A 119 22.56 -18.71 -4.56
N ILE A 120 21.53 -17.90 -4.32
CA ILE A 120 21.66 -16.67 -3.54
C ILE A 120 21.99 -16.98 -2.07
N TYR A 121 21.38 -18.03 -1.51
CA TYR A 121 21.56 -18.42 -0.12
C TYR A 121 22.40 -19.70 0.01
N ALA A 122 23.00 -19.88 1.18
CA ALA A 122 23.87 -21.02 1.48
C ALA A 122 23.13 -22.37 1.47
N GLU A 123 21.84 -22.36 1.81
CA GLU A 123 20.97 -23.53 1.79
C GLU A 123 19.73 -23.27 0.94
N PRO A 124 19.15 -24.31 0.32
CA PRO A 124 17.86 -24.20 -0.34
C PRO A 124 16.77 -23.68 0.60
N VAL A 125 15.97 -22.76 0.09
CA VAL A 125 14.87 -22.13 0.81
C VAL A 125 13.50 -22.46 0.23
N ALA A 126 13.41 -22.96 -1.01
CA ALA A 126 12.18 -23.43 -1.63
C ALA A 126 11.78 -24.85 -1.17
N THR A 127 11.79 -25.08 0.15
CA THR A 127 11.34 -26.34 0.76
C THR A 127 9.97 -26.15 1.44
N GLU A 128 9.15 -27.20 1.49
CA GLU A 128 7.81 -27.10 2.12
C GLU A 128 7.88 -26.59 3.57
N GLU A 129 8.93 -26.96 4.30
CA GLU A 129 9.17 -26.51 5.68
C GLU A 129 9.48 -25.01 5.77
N LYS A 130 10.33 -24.48 4.88
CA LYS A 130 10.76 -23.07 4.92
C LYS A 130 9.73 -22.13 4.28
N ILE A 131 9.00 -22.58 3.26
CA ILE A 131 7.99 -21.77 2.56
C ILE A 131 6.90 -21.27 3.52
N GLY A 132 6.46 -22.09 4.48
CA GLY A 132 5.46 -21.66 5.46
C GLY A 132 5.92 -20.45 6.28
N GLY A 133 7.18 -20.46 6.74
CA GLY A 133 7.77 -19.34 7.48
C GLY A 133 7.95 -18.10 6.60
N LEU A 134 8.44 -18.27 5.37
CA LEU A 134 8.59 -17.17 4.41
C LEU A 134 7.26 -16.52 4.05
N MET A 135 6.20 -17.32 3.94
CA MET A 135 4.85 -16.84 3.68
C MET A 135 4.33 -16.02 4.87
N GLN A 136 4.50 -16.53 6.09
CA GLN A 136 4.11 -15.80 7.30
C GLN A 136 4.85 -14.46 7.43
N ALA A 137 6.17 -14.45 7.21
CA ALA A 137 6.97 -13.23 7.24
C ALA A 137 6.57 -12.24 6.14
N SER A 138 6.23 -12.73 4.95
CA SER A 138 5.74 -11.90 3.84
C SER A 138 4.40 -11.25 4.13
N MET A 139 3.47 -12.02 4.71
CA MET A 139 2.17 -11.51 5.14
C MET A 139 2.29 -10.49 6.28
N GLN A 140 3.14 -10.76 7.26
CA GLN A 140 3.41 -9.82 8.35
C GLN A 140 3.93 -8.49 7.79
N LYS A 141 4.93 -8.55 6.91
CA LYS A 141 5.49 -7.36 6.28
C LYS A 141 4.48 -6.62 5.38
N TYR A 142 3.57 -7.35 4.74
CA TYR A 142 2.46 -6.76 3.99
C TYR A 142 1.49 -5.98 4.87
N ILE A 143 1.11 -6.57 6.01
CA ILE A 143 0.25 -5.90 6.98
C ILE A 143 0.95 -4.66 7.54
N GLU A 144 2.20 -4.78 8.00
CA GLU A 144 2.98 -3.67 8.54
C GLU A 144 3.11 -2.52 7.54
N THR A 145 3.52 -2.83 6.30
CA THR A 145 3.68 -1.83 5.23
C THR A 145 2.34 -1.22 4.83
N GLY A 146 1.30 -2.03 4.76
CA GLY A 146 -0.03 -1.58 4.36
C GLY A 146 -0.72 -0.70 5.39
N LEU A 147 -0.53 -0.98 6.68
CA LEU A 147 -0.99 -0.12 7.77
C LEU A 147 -0.21 1.20 7.78
N ALA A 148 1.13 1.15 7.64
CA ALA A 148 1.97 2.35 7.61
C ALA A 148 1.64 3.26 6.42
N SER A 149 1.37 2.69 5.25
CA SER A 149 1.02 3.43 4.02
C SER A 149 -0.47 3.73 3.87
N ARG A 150 -1.31 3.28 4.81
CA ARG A 150 -2.79 3.38 4.78
C ARG A 150 -3.44 2.69 3.57
N SER A 151 -2.77 1.71 2.95
CA SER A 151 -3.37 0.88 1.92
C SER A 151 -4.26 -0.22 2.49
N ILE A 152 -4.03 -0.60 3.76
CA ILE A 152 -4.87 -1.51 4.53
C ILE A 152 -5.63 -0.71 5.58
N ASP A 153 -6.95 -0.89 5.64
CA ASP A 153 -7.79 -0.33 6.70
C ASP A 153 -7.70 -1.25 7.94
N PRO A 154 -7.19 -0.76 9.09
CA PRO A 154 -7.07 -1.57 10.30
C PRO A 154 -8.42 -2.11 10.80
N ILE A 155 -9.52 -1.36 10.62
CA ILE A 155 -10.86 -1.78 11.06
C ILE A 155 -11.40 -2.86 10.13
N GLN A 156 -11.09 -2.78 8.83
CA GLN A 156 -11.44 -3.85 7.89
C GLN A 156 -10.64 -5.13 8.18
N LEU A 157 -9.32 -5.00 8.36
CA LEU A 157 -8.43 -6.12 8.68
C LEU A 157 -8.85 -6.82 9.96
N GLN A 158 -9.17 -6.06 11.02
CA GLN A 158 -9.68 -6.60 12.28
C GLN A 158 -10.97 -7.39 12.07
N ARG A 159 -11.96 -6.80 11.38
CA ARG A 159 -13.25 -7.48 11.11
C ARG A 159 -13.06 -8.78 10.34
N GLU A 160 -12.23 -8.77 9.30
CA GLU A 160 -11.93 -9.96 8.50
C GLU A 160 -11.22 -11.04 9.31
N THR A 161 -10.28 -10.65 10.18
CA THR A 161 -9.57 -11.56 11.07
C THR A 161 -10.49 -12.14 12.14
N GLU A 162 -11.32 -11.32 12.77
CA GLU A 162 -12.29 -11.75 13.78
C GLU A 162 -13.34 -12.71 13.21
N MET A 163 -13.72 -12.58 11.94
CA MET A 163 -14.62 -13.55 11.30
C MET A 163 -13.99 -14.96 11.18
N LEU A 164 -12.66 -15.04 11.17
CA LEU A 164 -11.91 -16.30 11.05
C LEU A 164 -11.49 -16.87 12.41
N MET A 165 -11.51 -16.06 13.46
CA MET A 165 -11.17 -16.47 14.82
C MET A 165 -12.33 -17.19 15.51
N ASN A 166 -12.00 -18.25 16.26
CA ASN A 166 -12.95 -18.83 17.21
C ASN A 166 -13.09 -17.93 18.45
N GLU A 167 -14.10 -18.21 19.28
CA GLU A 167 -14.45 -17.36 20.44
C GLU A 167 -13.30 -17.23 21.46
N GLN A 168 -12.52 -18.30 21.66
CA GLN A 168 -11.32 -18.26 22.52
C GLN A 168 -10.22 -17.36 21.98
N GLN A 169 -9.98 -17.37 20.67
CA GLN A 169 -8.97 -16.52 20.03
C GLN A 169 -9.36 -15.03 20.09
N LYS A 170 -10.66 -14.73 20.00
CA LYS A 170 -11.17 -13.37 20.18
C LYS A 170 -10.97 -12.85 21.60
N GLU A 171 -11.25 -13.69 22.59
CA GLU A 171 -11.10 -13.34 24.01
C GLU A 171 -9.63 -13.07 24.36
N VAL A 172 -8.71 -13.91 23.85
CA VAL A 172 -7.26 -13.66 23.96
C VAL A 172 -6.89 -12.33 23.29
N GLY A 173 -7.40 -12.04 22.09
CA GLY A 173 -7.15 -10.77 21.39
C GLY A 173 -7.64 -9.53 22.15
N MET A 174 -8.82 -9.60 22.79
CA MET A 174 -9.34 -8.54 23.65
C MET A 174 -8.48 -8.32 24.90
N GLY A 175 -7.82 -9.36 25.40
CA GLY A 175 -6.85 -9.27 26.50
C GLY A 175 -5.61 -8.44 26.16
N TYR A 176 -5.21 -8.38 24.89
CA TYR A 176 -4.05 -7.59 24.40
C TYR A 176 -4.43 -6.21 23.85
N ALA A 177 -5.71 -5.92 23.63
CA ALA A 177 -6.19 -4.61 23.23
C ALA A 177 -5.65 -3.43 24.09
N PRO A 178 -5.56 -3.52 25.43
CA PRO A 178 -5.00 -2.44 26.24
C PRO A 178 -3.49 -2.18 26.04
N GLU A 179 -2.73 -3.12 25.48
CA GLU A 179 -1.29 -2.94 25.21
C GLU A 179 -1.01 -2.21 23.89
N GLY A 180 -1.99 -2.18 22.98
CA GLY A 180 -1.86 -1.57 21.64
C GLY A 180 -2.61 -0.25 21.45
N MET A 181 -3.43 0.18 22.42
CA MET A 181 -4.06 1.50 22.36
C MET A 181 -3.05 2.58 22.77
N PRO A 182 -3.03 3.74 22.08
CA PRO A 182 -2.34 4.90 22.61
C PRO A 182 -2.84 5.12 24.04
N THR A 183 -1.92 5.19 25.00
CA THR A 183 -2.25 5.62 26.36
C THR A 183 -3.12 6.87 26.28
N GLU A 184 -4.22 6.91 27.03
CA GLU A 184 -5.04 8.11 27.14
C GLU A 184 -4.11 9.33 27.28
N PRO A 185 -4.37 10.44 26.55
CA PRO A 185 -3.54 11.61 26.63
C PRO A 185 -3.37 11.98 28.11
N THR A 186 -2.12 11.96 28.60
CA THR A 186 -1.88 12.42 29.96
C THR A 186 -2.38 13.84 30.10
N THR A 187 -2.80 14.25 31.30
CA THR A 187 -3.27 15.62 31.55
C THR A 187 -2.27 16.67 31.05
N GLN A 188 -0.97 16.34 31.04
CA GLN A 188 0.09 17.17 30.47
C GLN A 188 0.10 17.20 28.94
N MET A 189 -0.16 16.08 28.25
CA MET A 189 -0.30 16.08 26.78
C MET A 189 -1.56 16.83 26.34
N ALA A 190 -2.66 16.71 27.08
CA ALA A 190 -3.87 17.49 26.82
C ALA A 190 -3.63 19.00 27.03
N ALA A 191 -2.97 19.37 28.13
CA ALA A 191 -2.60 20.76 28.40
C ALA A 191 -1.65 21.34 27.34
N ASN A 192 -0.69 20.55 26.85
CA ASN A 192 0.23 20.98 25.80
C ASN A 192 -0.48 21.19 24.45
N GLN A 193 -1.48 20.37 24.12
CA GLN A 193 -2.30 20.58 22.91
C GLN A 193 -3.17 21.83 23.00
N GLU A 194 -3.70 22.15 24.19
CA GLU A 194 -4.42 23.40 24.42
C GLU A 194 -3.50 24.62 24.28
N THR A 195 -2.27 24.55 24.79
CA THR A 195 -1.29 25.63 24.62
C THR A 195 -0.86 25.79 23.17
N ASP A 196 -0.64 24.70 22.44
CA ASP A 196 -0.26 24.77 21.02
C ASP A 196 -1.40 25.33 20.16
N ALA A 197 -2.65 24.96 20.45
CA ALA A 197 -3.82 25.53 19.78
C ALA A 197 -4.02 27.02 20.10
N ALA A 198 -3.73 27.45 21.33
CA ALA A 198 -3.77 28.85 21.72
C ALA A 198 -2.66 29.67 21.05
N VAL A 199 -1.44 29.13 20.98
CA VAL A 199 -0.29 29.74 20.29
C VAL A 199 -0.56 29.85 18.79
N TYR A 200 -1.19 28.85 18.17
CA TYR A 200 -1.57 28.91 16.75
C TYR A 200 -2.63 29.98 16.47
N LYS A 201 -3.63 30.12 17.36
CA LYS A 201 -4.64 31.20 17.27
C LYS A 201 -4.04 32.58 17.50
N GLU A 202 -3.12 32.73 18.44
CA GLU A 202 -2.37 33.98 18.66
C GLU A 202 -1.55 34.35 17.42
N ARG A 203 -0.88 33.36 16.81
CA ARG A 203 -0.10 33.57 15.57
C ARG A 203 -0.98 34.00 14.40
N GLN A 204 -2.14 33.37 14.22
CA GLN A 204 -3.11 33.80 13.19
C GLN A 204 -3.64 35.22 13.43
N LYS A 205 -3.86 35.62 14.69
CA LYS A 205 -4.27 36.99 15.02
C LYS A 205 -3.17 38.01 14.75
N THR A 206 -1.91 37.66 15.00
CA THR A 206 -0.77 38.54 14.73
C THR A 206 -0.49 38.65 13.22
N GLU A 207 -0.61 37.55 12.47
CA GLU A 207 -0.53 37.56 11.00
C GLU A 207 -1.67 38.39 10.39
N ALA A 208 -2.91 38.21 10.85
CA ALA A 208 -4.05 39.01 10.39
C ALA A 208 -3.97 40.50 10.78
N ALA A 209 -3.23 40.84 11.84
CA ALA A 209 -2.95 42.22 12.21
C ALA A 209 -1.83 42.83 11.35
N GLN A 210 -0.79 42.05 11.01
CA GLN A 210 0.28 42.48 10.09
C GLN A 210 -0.21 42.71 8.66
N ASP A 211 -1.16 41.90 8.18
CA ASP A 211 -1.81 42.11 6.88
C ASP A 211 -2.66 43.40 6.87
N GLN A 212 -3.29 43.76 7.99
CA GLN A 212 -4.05 45.01 8.12
C GLN A 212 -3.15 46.25 8.19
N VAL A 213 -1.98 46.17 8.82
CA VAL A 213 -0.98 47.27 8.82
C VAL A 213 -0.39 47.45 7.43
N SER A 214 -0.07 46.36 6.73
CA SER A 214 0.44 46.41 5.34
C SER A 214 -0.61 46.95 4.36
N ALA A 215 -1.91 46.70 4.60
CA ALA A 215 -2.99 47.28 3.80
C ALA A 215 -3.21 48.78 4.06
N LEU A 216 -2.79 49.30 5.21
CA LEU A 216 -2.84 50.74 5.55
C LEU A 216 -1.61 51.51 5.05
N GLU A 217 -0.43 50.87 4.94
CA GLU A 217 0.77 51.48 4.34
C GLU A 217 0.78 51.46 2.79
N GLY A 218 -0.10 50.68 2.17
CA GLY A 218 -0.29 50.64 0.71
C GLY A 218 -1.21 51.72 0.12
N GLN A 219 -1.76 52.64 0.93
CA GLN A 219 -2.51 53.78 0.41
C GLN A 219 -1.56 54.87 -0.09
N PRO A 220 -1.59 55.24 -1.38
CA PRO A 220 -0.80 56.36 -1.89
C PRO A 220 -1.23 57.63 -1.16
N THR A 221 -0.25 58.32 -0.58
CA THR A 221 -0.38 59.66 -0.03
C THR A 221 -0.82 60.58 -1.17
N GLU A 222 -2.12 60.91 -1.24
CA GLU A 222 -2.62 61.94 -2.14
C GLU A 222 -1.92 63.24 -1.74
N THR A 223 -0.94 63.63 -2.55
CA THR A 223 -0.16 64.83 -2.37
C THR A 223 -1.10 65.99 -2.69
N ILE A 224 -1.61 66.67 -1.67
CA ILE A 224 -2.33 67.94 -1.83
C ILE A 224 -1.33 68.93 -2.42
N GLN A 225 -1.38 69.11 -3.74
CA GLN A 225 -0.67 70.15 -4.46
C GLN A 225 -1.30 71.50 -4.09
N PRO A 226 -0.56 72.46 -3.50
CA PRO A 226 -1.09 73.79 -3.29
C PRO A 226 -1.31 74.48 -4.64
N ALA A 227 -2.57 74.88 -4.89
CA ALA A 227 -2.98 75.64 -6.06
C ALA A 227 -2.19 76.95 -6.16
N ASN A 228 -1.37 77.08 -7.21
CA ASN A 228 -0.70 78.32 -7.53
C ASN A 228 -1.71 79.27 -8.21
N PRO A 229 -1.96 80.48 -7.68
CA PRO A 229 -2.99 81.37 -8.20
C PRO A 229 -2.61 81.94 -9.57
N GLN A 230 -3.51 81.81 -10.55
CA GLN A 230 -3.42 82.51 -11.83
C GLN A 230 -3.48 84.04 -11.61
N PRO A 231 -2.57 84.83 -12.20
CA PRO A 231 -2.67 86.29 -12.18
C PRO A 231 -3.82 86.80 -13.08
N PRO A 232 -4.42 87.96 -12.75
CA PRO A 232 -5.61 88.49 -13.41
C PRO A 232 -5.35 89.00 -14.85
N PRO A 233 -6.41 89.16 -15.66
CA PRO A 233 -6.31 89.42 -17.10
C PRO A 233 -6.06 90.90 -17.41
N ASN A 234 -5.23 91.17 -18.41
CA ASN A 234 -5.15 92.43 -19.16
C ASN A 234 -4.82 92.03 -20.62
N VAL A 235 -5.78 91.89 -21.54
CA VAL A 235 -6.52 92.91 -22.31
C VAL A 235 -5.62 93.93 -23.04
N VAL A 236 -5.83 93.97 -24.37
CA VAL A 236 -5.49 95.00 -25.38
C VAL A 236 -4.02 95.02 -25.87
N ALA A 237 -3.68 94.41 -27.00
CA ALA A 237 -3.96 94.79 -28.41
C ALA A 237 -3.11 95.95 -28.94
N GLN A 238 -2.25 95.65 -29.91
CA GLN A 238 -2.28 96.14 -31.31
C GLN A 238 -1.10 95.54 -32.09
#